data_AF-A0A0L0FEK2-F1
#
_entry.id   AF-A0A0L0FEK2-F1
#
_cell.length_a   1.000
_cell.length_b   1.000
_cell.length_c   1.000
_cell.angle_alpha   90.00
_cell.angle_beta   90.00
_cell.angle_gamma   90.00
#
_symmetry.space_group_name_H-M   'P 1'
#
loop_
_entity.id
_entity.type
_entity.pdbx_description
1 polymer ?
#
loop_
_entity_poly.entity_id
_entity_poly.type
_entity_poly.pdbx_seq_one_letter_code
_entity_poly.pdbx_strand_id
1 'polypeptide(L)'
;MQDIGTMDDTLPYTAYDTLQASFMIVGILIMVVIILPWVLLAIAPLVVMFVLLRRYFLPASRDIKRLEGIARSPIYSNFSSVLQGLSIIRSFGAGEQKLKDFYAQLNMHSRMWFCFLATQRWLGFRLDFLCCVLITVAGYACIPLRDTLGSGIVGLMLSYVLQLQGVFQWAVRQRYARAIAV
;
A
#
# COMPACT_ATOMS: atom_id res chain seq x y z
N MET A 1 -19.57 -10.18 17.29
CA MET A 1 -18.57 -11.09 17.90
C MET A 1 -17.68 -11.77 16.86
N GLN A 2 -18.17 -12.02 15.64
CA GLN A 2 -17.34 -12.60 14.56
C GLN A 2 -16.31 -11.62 13.96
N ASP A 3 -16.59 -10.31 13.95
CA ASP A 3 -15.65 -9.27 13.48
C ASP A 3 -14.43 -9.04 14.40
N ILE A 4 -14.55 -9.36 15.69
CA ILE A 4 -13.42 -9.22 16.65
C ILE A 4 -12.42 -10.36 16.47
N GLY A 5 -12.89 -11.58 16.21
CA GLY A 5 -12.02 -12.75 15.99
C GLY A 5 -11.23 -12.69 14.67
N THR A 6 -11.86 -12.28 13.57
CA THR A 6 -11.16 -12.14 12.27
C THR A 6 -10.20 -10.94 12.24
N MET A 7 -10.44 -9.89 13.03
CA MET A 7 -9.47 -8.81 13.20
C MET A 7 -8.25 -9.27 14.00
N ASP A 8 -8.43 -10.07 15.06
CA ASP A 8 -7.32 -10.54 15.90
C ASP A 8 -6.45 -11.62 15.25
N ASP A 9 -6.98 -12.45 14.35
CA ASP A 9 -6.16 -13.45 13.63
C ASP A 9 -5.35 -12.83 12.47
N THR A 10 -5.87 -11.77 11.84
CA THR A 10 -5.22 -11.15 10.68
C THR A 10 -4.23 -10.05 11.06
N LEU A 11 -4.43 -9.35 12.18
CA LEU A 11 -3.51 -8.32 12.69
C LEU A 11 -2.07 -8.80 12.98
N PRO A 12 -1.83 -9.90 13.72
CA PRO A 12 -0.48 -10.33 14.08
C PRO A 12 0.29 -10.84 12.86
N TYR A 13 -0.38 -11.61 11.99
CA TYR A 13 0.21 -12.08 10.73
C TYR A 13 0.62 -10.91 9.84
N THR A 14 -0.25 -9.91 9.70
CA THR A 14 0.02 -8.75 8.86
C THR A 14 1.08 -7.81 9.45
N ALA A 15 1.13 -7.66 10.78
CA ALA A 15 2.17 -6.91 11.47
C ALA A 15 3.53 -7.59 11.27
N TYR A 16 3.61 -8.90 11.45
CA TYR A 16 4.81 -9.69 11.23
C TYR A 16 5.33 -9.55 9.80
N ASP A 17 4.46 -9.71 8.79
CA ASP A 17 4.77 -9.52 7.37
C ASP A 17 5.37 -8.14 7.08
N THR A 18 4.75 -7.06 7.61
CA THR A 18 5.24 -5.71 7.39
C THR A 18 6.58 -5.44 8.09
N LEU A 19 6.77 -6.02 9.28
CA LEU A 19 7.98 -5.87 10.06
C LEU A 19 9.13 -6.62 9.37
N GLN A 20 8.92 -7.87 8.98
CA GLN A 20 9.88 -8.66 8.21
C GLN A 20 10.29 -7.96 6.90
N ALA A 21 9.31 -7.48 6.12
CA ALA A 21 9.61 -6.74 4.89
C ALA A 21 10.42 -5.46 5.15
N SER A 22 10.14 -4.75 6.24
CA SER A 22 10.90 -3.55 6.61
C SER A 22 12.36 -3.86 6.96
N PHE A 23 12.61 -4.91 7.74
CA PHE A 23 13.96 -5.37 8.06
C PHE A 23 14.72 -5.83 6.80
N MET A 24 14.03 -6.54 5.90
CA MET A 24 14.63 -7.01 4.64
C MET A 24 15.05 -5.85 3.74
N ILE A 25 14.19 -4.84 3.58
CA ILE A 25 14.53 -3.62 2.81
C ILE A 25 15.74 -2.91 3.41
N VAL A 26 15.77 -2.72 4.72
CA VAL A 26 16.89 -2.06 5.41
C VAL A 26 18.17 -2.86 5.25
N GLY A 27 18.13 -4.18 5.41
CA GLY A 27 19.30 -5.06 5.21
C GLY A 27 19.86 -4.99 3.80
N ILE A 28 18.99 -5.00 2.79
CA ILE A 28 19.40 -4.86 1.38
C ILE A 28 20.04 -3.49 1.14
N LEU A 29 19.43 -2.40 1.64
CA LEU A 29 19.98 -1.05 1.48
C LEU A 29 21.37 -0.92 2.12
N ILE A 30 21.56 -1.46 3.33
CA ILE A 30 22.86 -1.44 4.02
C ILE A 30 23.91 -2.20 3.19
N MET A 31 23.59 -3.40 2.70
CA MET A 31 24.50 -4.19 1.87
C MET A 31 24.91 -3.44 0.59
N VAL A 32 23.95 -2.81 -0.10
CA VAL A 32 24.22 -2.04 -1.32
C VAL A 32 25.12 -0.83 -1.05
N VAL A 33 24.89 -0.12 0.06
CA VAL A 33 25.69 1.06 0.45
C VAL A 33 27.13 0.69 0.81
N ILE A 34 27.35 -0.45 1.48
CA ILE A 34 28.70 -0.92 1.83
C ILE A 34 29.53 -1.21 0.56
N ILE A 35 28.90 -1.78 -0.47
CA ILE A 35 29.60 -2.17 -1.71
C ILE A 35 29.82 -0.96 -2.63
N LEU A 36 28.81 -0.09 -2.76
CA LEU A 36 28.83 1.07 -3.67
C LEU A 36 28.29 2.32 -2.95
N PRO A 37 29.14 3.09 -2.24
CA PRO A 37 28.70 4.27 -1.50
C PRO A 37 28.12 5.36 -2.41
N TRP A 38 28.52 5.41 -3.69
CA TRP A 38 27.97 6.33 -4.70
C TRP A 38 26.47 6.11 -4.96
N VAL A 39 25.94 4.91 -4.69
CA VAL A 39 24.51 4.59 -4.84
C VAL A 39 23.65 5.34 -3.81
N LEU A 40 24.24 5.95 -2.78
CA LEU A 40 23.53 6.78 -1.80
C LEU A 40 22.72 7.91 -2.45
N LEU A 41 23.25 8.51 -3.53
CA LEU A 41 22.54 9.56 -4.28
C LEU A 41 21.25 9.02 -4.91
N ALA A 42 21.27 7.78 -5.40
CA ALA A 42 20.12 7.11 -5.99
C ALA A 42 19.17 6.51 -4.95
N ILE A 43 19.63 6.29 -3.71
CA ILE A 43 18.81 5.90 -2.56
C ILE A 43 18.04 7.10 -1.99
N ALA A 44 18.58 8.32 -2.07
CA ALA A 44 17.90 9.53 -1.61
C ALA A 44 16.45 9.70 -2.11
N PRO A 45 16.15 9.59 -3.43
CA PRO A 45 14.76 9.67 -3.91
C PRO A 45 13.89 8.53 -3.37
N LEU A 46 14.46 7.34 -3.15
CA LEU A 46 13.75 6.20 -2.60
C LEU A 46 13.33 6.44 -1.14
N VAL A 47 14.21 7.02 -0.33
CA VAL A 47 13.90 7.42 1.06
C VAL A 47 12.84 8.52 1.10
N VAL A 48 12.97 9.56 0.26
CA VAL A 48 11.98 10.64 0.16
C VAL A 48 10.60 10.08 -0.21
N MET A 49 10.54 9.19 -1.22
CA MET A 49 9.29 8.51 -1.61
C MET A 49 8.70 7.68 -0.48
N PHE A 50 9.53 6.99 0.32
CA PHE A 50 9.08 6.22 1.47
C PHE A 50 8.52 7.12 2.58
N VAL A 51 9.13 8.28 2.82
CA VAL A 51 8.63 9.27 3.79
C VAL A 51 7.33 9.88 3.32
N LEU A 52 7.23 10.27 2.04
CA LEU A 52 5.99 10.77 1.44
C LEU A 52 4.89 9.73 1.52
N LEU A 53 5.19 8.48 1.18
CA LEU A 53 4.28 7.37 1.35
C LEU A 53 3.82 7.26 2.80
N ARG A 54 4.73 7.25 3.79
CA ARG A 54 4.35 7.17 5.19
C ARG A 54 3.48 8.35 5.63
N ARG A 55 3.78 9.57 5.17
CA ARG A 55 3.07 10.81 5.52
C ARG A 55 1.69 10.93 4.88
N TYR A 56 1.52 10.56 3.61
CA TYR A 56 0.24 10.58 2.92
C TYR A 56 -0.62 9.35 3.24
N PHE A 57 0.00 8.20 3.45
CA PHE A 57 -0.71 6.93 3.55
C PHE A 57 -1.21 6.63 4.97
N LEU A 58 -0.50 7.03 6.03
CA LEU A 58 -1.00 6.83 7.39
C LEU A 58 -2.32 7.60 7.65
N PRO A 59 -2.43 8.90 7.31
CA PRO A 59 -3.68 9.64 7.46
C PRO A 59 -4.77 9.08 6.55
N ALA A 60 -4.49 8.86 5.26
CA ALA A 60 -5.47 8.34 4.31
C ALA A 60 -6.01 6.95 4.72
N SER A 61 -5.15 6.04 5.17
CA SER A 61 -5.59 4.72 5.63
C SER A 61 -6.39 4.80 6.93
N ARG A 62 -6.05 5.73 7.84
CA ARG A 62 -6.85 5.98 9.06
C ARG A 62 -8.19 6.61 8.73
N ASP A 63 -8.24 7.58 7.83
CA ASP A 63 -9.47 8.25 7.41
C ASP A 63 -10.39 7.30 6.67
N ILE A 64 -9.85 6.45 5.79
CA ILE A 64 -10.60 5.40 5.10
C ILE A 64 -11.11 4.35 6.10
N LYS A 65 -10.27 3.81 6.99
CA LYS A 65 -10.74 2.87 8.04
C LYS A 65 -11.76 3.51 8.98
N ARG A 66 -11.62 4.81 9.26
CA ARG A 66 -12.58 5.57 10.05
C ARG A 66 -13.88 5.76 9.29
N LEU A 67 -13.84 6.11 8.00
CA LEU A 67 -15.01 6.20 7.12
C LEU A 67 -15.70 4.85 6.98
N GLU A 68 -14.94 3.77 6.87
CA GLU A 68 -15.44 2.40 6.73
C GLU A 68 -16.06 1.91 8.05
N GLY A 69 -15.45 2.23 9.20
CA GLY A 69 -16.04 1.98 10.52
C GLY A 69 -17.28 2.84 10.80
N ILE A 70 -17.25 4.11 10.40
CA ILE A 70 -18.38 5.05 10.50
C ILE A 70 -19.47 4.70 9.49
N ALA A 71 -19.17 4.07 8.35
CA ALA A 71 -20.14 3.66 7.33
C ALA A 71 -20.72 2.27 7.60
N ARG A 72 -19.95 1.32 8.16
CA ARG A 72 -20.46 -0.02 8.52
C ARG A 72 -21.61 0.03 9.52
N SER A 73 -21.52 0.85 10.56
CA SER A 73 -22.56 0.96 11.59
C SER A 73 -23.92 1.47 11.07
N PRO A 74 -24.01 2.60 10.32
CA PRO A 74 -25.24 3.10 9.73
C PRO A 74 -25.63 2.39 8.44
N ILE A 75 -24.76 1.69 7.70
CA ILE A 75 -25.23 0.87 6.56
C ILE A 75 -25.98 -0.35 7.08
N TYR A 76 -25.47 -1.07 8.10
CA TYR A 76 -26.23 -2.17 8.71
C TYR A 76 -27.48 -1.68 9.45
N SER A 77 -27.38 -0.55 10.17
CA SER A 77 -28.54 0.06 10.82
C SER A 77 -29.56 0.60 9.80
N ASN A 78 -29.17 1.38 8.79
CA ASN A 78 -30.09 1.87 7.76
C ASN A 78 -30.64 0.73 6.89
N PHE A 79 -29.86 -0.31 6.58
CA PHE A 79 -30.36 -1.47 5.84
C PHE A 79 -31.39 -2.25 6.68
N SER A 80 -31.16 -2.41 7.98
CA SER A 80 -32.13 -2.97 8.93
C SER A 80 -33.38 -2.08 9.10
N SER A 81 -33.20 -0.75 9.21
CA SER A 81 -34.29 0.22 9.33
C SER A 81 -35.07 0.42 8.02
N VAL A 82 -34.46 0.25 6.86
CA VAL A 82 -35.13 0.24 5.55
C VAL A 82 -35.87 -1.08 5.35
N LEU A 83 -35.32 -2.23 5.80
CA LEU A 83 -36.03 -3.51 5.77
C LEU A 83 -37.23 -3.54 6.74
N GLN A 84 -37.11 -2.96 7.93
CA GLN A 84 -38.21 -2.85 8.90
C GLN A 84 -39.21 -1.74 8.57
N GLY A 85 -38.75 -0.64 7.94
CA GLY A 85 -39.55 0.53 7.57
C GLY A 85 -40.01 0.56 6.10
N LEU A 86 -39.81 -0.53 5.35
CA LEU A 86 -40.10 -0.61 3.91
C LEU A 86 -41.57 -0.29 3.60
N SER A 87 -42.49 -0.70 4.48
CA SER A 87 -43.93 -0.43 4.39
C SER A 87 -44.27 1.05 4.60
N ILE A 88 -43.52 1.76 5.46
CA ILE A 88 -43.72 3.18 5.78
C ILE A 88 -43.09 4.08 4.69
N ILE A 89 -41.91 3.73 4.18
CA ILE A 89 -41.25 4.45 3.09
C ILE A 89 -42.06 4.33 1.79
N ARG A 90 -42.66 3.16 1.56
CA ARG A 90 -43.53 2.90 0.41
C ARG A 90 -44.90 3.57 0.54
N SER A 91 -45.40 3.80 1.76
CA SER A 91 -46.67 4.52 1.99
C SER A 91 -46.52 6.05 1.95
N PHE A 92 -45.35 6.59 2.29
CA PHE A 92 -45.07 8.03 2.25
C PHE A 92 -44.51 8.56 0.91
N GLY A 93 -44.18 7.68 -0.05
CA GLY A 93 -43.66 8.09 -1.38
C GLY A 93 -42.27 8.76 -1.37
N ALA A 94 -41.63 8.90 -0.20
CA ALA A 94 -40.34 9.58 -0.02
C ALA A 94 -39.11 8.68 -0.23
N GLY A 95 -39.30 7.45 -0.72
CA GLY A 95 -38.23 6.46 -0.92
C GLY A 95 -37.16 6.92 -1.91
N GLU A 96 -37.54 7.57 -3.01
CA GLU A 96 -36.57 8.02 -4.02
C GLU A 96 -35.60 9.07 -3.48
N GLN A 97 -36.06 9.99 -2.63
CA GLN A 97 -35.24 11.09 -2.12
C GLN A 97 -34.19 10.59 -1.12
N LYS A 98 -34.60 9.68 -0.23
CA LYS A 98 -33.68 8.97 0.69
C LYS A 98 -32.69 8.06 -0.05
N LEU A 99 -33.12 7.42 -1.13
CA LEU A 99 -32.26 6.59 -1.98
C LEU A 99 -31.20 7.46 -2.69
N LYS A 100 -31.58 8.64 -3.18
CA LYS A 100 -30.68 9.59 -3.84
C LYS A 100 -29.58 10.08 -2.90
N ASP A 101 -29.93 10.39 -1.66
CA ASP A 101 -28.95 10.79 -0.62
C ASP A 101 -27.99 9.65 -0.27
N PHE A 102 -28.49 8.41 -0.19
CA PHE A 102 -27.66 7.22 0.05
C PHE A 102 -26.68 6.98 -1.11
N TYR A 103 -27.14 7.07 -2.36
CA TYR A 103 -26.28 6.96 -3.54
C TYR A 103 -25.21 8.06 -3.58
N ALA A 104 -25.54 9.29 -3.18
CA ALA A 104 -24.58 10.39 -3.13
C ALA A 104 -23.44 10.11 -2.12
N GLN A 105 -23.78 9.58 -0.94
CA GLN A 105 -22.79 9.21 0.08
C GLN A 105 -21.92 8.03 -0.39
N LEU A 106 -22.54 7.00 -0.99
CA LEU A 106 -21.82 5.85 -1.53
C LEU A 106 -20.86 6.25 -2.66
N ASN A 107 -21.30 7.13 -3.55
CA ASN A 107 -20.46 7.63 -4.63
C ASN A 107 -19.25 8.43 -4.11
N MET A 108 -19.44 9.26 -3.09
CA MET A 108 -18.31 9.98 -2.46
C MET A 108 -17.31 8.99 -1.83
N HIS A 109 -17.79 7.96 -1.13
CA HIS A 109 -16.93 6.90 -0.59
C HIS A 109 -16.14 6.18 -1.69
N SER A 110 -16.83 5.71 -2.73
CA SER A 110 -16.23 5.02 -3.87
C SER A 110 -15.19 5.87 -4.60
N ARG A 111 -15.43 7.18 -4.75
CA ARG A 111 -14.46 8.11 -5.37
C ARG A 111 -13.19 8.25 -4.54
N MET A 112 -13.32 8.43 -3.22
CA MET A 112 -12.17 8.50 -2.31
C MET A 112 -11.37 7.20 -2.33
N TRP A 113 -12.08 6.07 -2.31
CA TRP A 113 -11.49 4.75 -2.39
C TRP A 113 -10.72 4.51 -3.70
N PHE A 114 -11.32 4.88 -4.83
CA PHE A 114 -10.66 4.78 -6.13
C PHE A 114 -9.40 5.67 -6.21
N CYS A 115 -9.47 6.89 -5.70
CA CYS A 115 -8.33 7.80 -5.66
C CYS A 115 -7.18 7.23 -4.80
N PHE A 116 -7.51 6.58 -3.68
CA PHE A 116 -6.54 5.88 -2.85
C PHE A 116 -5.87 4.71 -3.60
N LEU A 117 -6.65 3.88 -4.28
CA LEU A 117 -6.15 2.77 -5.10
C LEU A 117 -5.25 3.25 -6.24
N ALA A 118 -5.65 4.32 -6.93
CA ALA A 118 -4.88 4.94 -8.00
C ALA A 118 -3.54 5.50 -7.47
N THR A 119 -3.54 6.14 -6.30
CA THR A 119 -2.33 6.68 -5.67
C THR A 119 -1.34 5.56 -5.33
N GLN A 120 -1.83 4.40 -4.86
CA GLN A 120 -0.97 3.24 -4.61
C GLN A 120 -0.32 2.70 -5.88
N ARG A 121 -1.05 2.69 -6.99
CA ARG A 121 -0.53 2.23 -8.29
C ARG A 121 0.49 3.16 -8.88
N TRP A 122 0.19 4.45 -8.82
CA TRP A 122 1.10 5.48 -9.24
C TRP A 122 2.43 5.41 -8.48
N LEU A 123 2.36 5.25 -7.16
CA LEU A 123 3.56 5.13 -6.34
C LEU A 123 4.34 3.85 -6.64
N GLY A 124 3.66 2.69 -6.75
CA GLY A 124 4.30 1.42 -7.09
C GLY A 124 5.06 1.50 -8.41
N PHE A 125 4.45 2.08 -9.44
CA PHE A 125 5.11 2.33 -10.72
C PHE A 125 6.34 3.23 -10.61
N ARG A 126 6.26 4.32 -9.82
CA ARG A 126 7.40 5.21 -9.58
C ARG A 126 8.53 4.51 -8.82
N LEU A 127 8.21 3.63 -7.87
CA LEU A 127 9.20 2.83 -7.15
C LEU A 127 9.89 1.83 -8.08
N ASP A 128 9.13 1.11 -8.90
CA ASP A 128 9.69 0.17 -9.88
C ASP A 128 10.61 0.90 -10.87
N PHE A 129 10.24 2.10 -11.33
CA PHE A 129 11.09 2.93 -12.17
C PHE A 129 12.41 3.31 -11.48
N LEU A 130 12.38 3.71 -10.20
CA LEU A 130 13.59 4.02 -9.44
C LEU A 130 14.48 2.78 -9.25
N CYS A 131 13.90 1.61 -8.99
CA CYS A 131 14.64 0.35 -8.91
C CYS A 131 15.32 0.00 -10.24
N CYS A 132 14.66 0.17 -11.38
CA CYS A 132 15.28 -0.03 -12.69
C CYS A 132 16.48 0.89 -12.93
N VAL A 133 16.35 2.17 -12.54
CA VAL A 133 17.46 3.13 -12.60
C VAL A 133 18.61 2.70 -11.68
N LEU A 134 18.31 2.27 -10.45
CA LEU A 134 19.30 1.75 -9.51
C LEU A 134 20.07 0.55 -10.05
N ILE A 135 19.37 -0.44 -10.62
CA ILE A 135 20.00 -1.63 -11.23
C ILE A 135 20.90 -1.23 -12.38
N THR A 136 20.45 -0.30 -13.21
CA THR A 136 21.20 0.17 -14.38
C THR A 136 22.47 0.90 -13.94
N VAL A 137 22.36 1.84 -13.00
CA VAL A 137 23.51 2.57 -12.44
C VAL A 137 24.48 1.63 -11.72
N ALA A 138 23.97 0.69 -10.92
CA ALA A 138 24.80 -0.32 -10.26
C ALA A 138 25.55 -1.18 -11.27
N GLY A 139 24.87 -1.65 -12.32
CA GLY A 139 25.49 -2.42 -13.39
C GLY A 139 26.61 -1.65 -14.12
N TYR A 140 26.38 -0.38 -14.47
CA TYR A 140 27.41 0.46 -15.07
C TYR A 140 28.57 0.77 -14.11
N ALA A 141 28.29 0.99 -12.83
CA ALA A 141 29.30 1.27 -11.81
C ALA A 141 30.25 0.07 -11.55
N CYS A 142 29.82 -1.15 -11.85
CA CYS A 142 30.66 -2.34 -11.74
C CYS A 142 31.70 -2.47 -12.86
N ILE A 143 31.52 -1.80 -14.01
CA ILE A 143 32.47 -1.86 -15.15
C ILE A 143 33.88 -1.37 -14.77
N PRO A 144 34.06 -0.17 -14.18
CA PRO A 144 35.38 0.31 -13.79
C PRO A 144 35.96 -0.40 -12.55
N LEU A 145 35.12 -1.01 -11.71
CA LEU A 145 35.56 -1.69 -10.48
C LEU A 145 35.85 -3.17 -10.68
N ARG A 146 35.85 -3.67 -11.93
CA ARG A 146 36.05 -5.08 -12.28
C ARG A 146 37.33 -5.67 -11.70
N ASP A 147 38.39 -4.87 -11.61
CA ASP A 147 39.71 -5.33 -11.15
C ASP A 147 39.85 -5.29 -9.61
N THR A 148 39.04 -4.48 -8.94
CA THR A 148 39.04 -4.29 -7.48
C THR A 148 37.98 -5.10 -6.73
N LEU A 149 36.84 -5.37 -7.37
CA LEU A 149 35.74 -6.11 -6.77
C LEU A 149 35.70 -7.53 -7.32
N GLY A 150 35.73 -8.51 -6.42
CA GLY A 150 35.50 -9.90 -6.80
C GLY A 150 34.14 -10.07 -7.49
N SER A 151 34.12 -10.77 -8.62
CA SER A 151 32.90 -11.00 -9.43
C SER A 151 31.73 -11.56 -8.63
N GLY A 152 32.01 -12.35 -7.59
CA GLY A 152 30.99 -12.87 -6.66
C GLY A 152 30.28 -11.76 -5.86
N ILE A 153 30.99 -10.74 -5.38
CA ILE A 153 30.40 -9.64 -4.60
C ILE A 153 29.49 -8.79 -5.48
N VAL A 154 29.89 -8.57 -6.74
CA VAL A 154 29.07 -7.86 -7.73
C VAL A 154 27.77 -8.63 -8.02
N GLY A 155 27.85 -9.94 -8.23
CA GLY A 155 26.68 -10.79 -8.45
C GLY A 155 25.73 -10.82 -7.24
N LEU A 156 26.28 -10.88 -6.02
CA LEU A 156 25.50 -10.77 -4.78
C LEU A 156 24.78 -9.42 -4.68
N MET A 157 25.49 -8.32 -4.96
CA MET A 157 24.92 -6.98 -4.92
C MET A 157 23.74 -6.83 -5.90
N LEU A 158 23.92 -7.23 -7.16
CA LEU A 158 22.84 -7.18 -8.16
C LEU A 158 21.65 -8.06 -7.76
N SER A 159 21.89 -9.24 -7.20
CA SER A 159 20.84 -10.12 -6.70
C SER A 159 20.04 -9.48 -5.55
N TYR A 160 20.71 -8.74 -4.66
CA TYR A 160 20.04 -7.99 -3.60
C TYR A 160 19.19 -6.84 -4.14
N VAL A 161 19.69 -6.08 -5.12
CA VAL A 161 18.90 -5.00 -5.74
C VAL A 161 17.68 -5.57 -6.48
N LEU A 162 17.81 -6.73 -7.14
CA LEU A 162 16.67 -7.43 -7.74
C LEU A 162 15.66 -7.93 -6.69
N GLN A 163 16.13 -8.47 -5.56
CA GLN A 163 15.26 -8.82 -4.44
C GLN A 163 14.49 -7.61 -3.91
N LEU A 164 15.14 -6.45 -3.81
CA LEU A 164 14.50 -5.21 -3.35
C LEU A 164 13.29 -4.86 -4.22
N GLN A 165 13.43 -4.94 -5.54
CA GLN A 165 12.34 -4.71 -6.48
C GLN A 165 11.18 -5.71 -6.24
N GLY A 166 11.50 -7.00 -6.02
CA GLY A 166 10.50 -8.02 -5.70
C GLY A 166 9.72 -7.72 -4.42
N VAL A 167 10.41 -7.30 -3.36
CA VAL A 167 9.79 -6.93 -2.07
C VAL A 167 8.88 -5.72 -2.22
N PHE A 168 9.27 -4.73 -3.03
CA PHE A 168 8.40 -3.57 -3.29
C PHE A 168 7.15 -3.93 -4.07
N GLN A 169 7.26 -4.77 -5.10
CA GLN A 169 6.10 -5.23 -5.84
C GLN A 169 5.17 -6.08 -4.97
N TRP A 170 5.73 -6.91 -4.08
CA TRP A 170 4.94 -7.63 -3.08
C TRP A 170 4.23 -6.67 -2.12
N ALA A 171 4.94 -5.66 -1.59
CA ALA A 171 4.36 -4.68 -0.67
C ALA A 171 3.21 -3.89 -1.30
N VAL A 172 3.33 -3.54 -2.59
CA VAL A 172 2.27 -2.89 -3.37
C VAL A 172 1.10 -3.85 -3.62
N ARG A 173 1.36 -5.12 -3.96
CA ARG A 173 0.32 -6.16 -4.14
C ARG A 173 -0.46 -6.46 -2.87
N GLN A 174 0.23 -6.57 -1.73
CA GLN A 174 -0.39 -6.80 -0.43
C GLN A 174 -1.39 -5.70 -0.08
N ARG A 175 -1.15 -4.46 -0.54
CA ARG A 175 -2.09 -3.35 -0.34
C ARG A 175 -3.34 -3.45 -1.21
N TYR A 176 -3.23 -3.93 -2.45
CA TYR A 176 -4.42 -4.17 -3.28
C TYR A 176 -5.26 -5.33 -2.75
N ALA A 177 -4.63 -6.43 -2.37
CA ALA A 177 -5.34 -7.60 -1.83
C ALA A 177 -6.15 -7.20 -0.58
N ARG A 178 -5.56 -6.39 0.31
CA ARG A 178 -6.26 -5.89 1.49
C ARG A 178 -7.31 -4.83 1.19
N ALA A 179 -7.12 -4.00 0.17
CA ALA A 179 -8.16 -3.08 -0.27
C ALA A 179 -9.41 -3.86 -0.75
N ILE A 180 -9.24 -4.91 -1.56
CA ILE A 180 -10.37 -5.62 -2.17
C ILE A 180 -11.09 -6.54 -1.15
N ALA A 181 -10.42 -6.95 -0.08
CA ALA A 181 -10.94 -7.90 0.90
C ALA A 181 -11.78 -7.26 2.04
N VAL A 182 -11.89 -5.93 2.11
CA VAL A 182 -12.71 -5.22 3.12
C VAL A 182 -13.98 -4.69 2.48
#